data_AF-A0A6G0UC99-F1
#
_entry.id   AF-A0A6G0UC99-F1
#
_cell.length_a   1.000
_cell.length_b   1.000
_cell.length_c   1.000
_cell.angle_alpha   90.00
_cell.angle_beta   90.00
_cell.angle_gamma   90.00
#
_symmetry.space_group_name_H-M   'P 1'
#
loop_
_entity.id
_entity.type
_entity.pdbx_description
1 polymer ?
#
loop_
_entity_poly.entity_id
_entity_poly.type
_entity_poly.pdbx_seq_one_letter_code
_entity_poly.pdbx_strand_id
1 'polypeptide(L)'
;YHSSNITKSDTELVDRYFKSKNIESWNTRLVKTEENGKTVFTIIVASVNSGIQSSEEFEGVKIVVENGDYHLLLSRVNKELANAIPHAANENQKQMLQKYVDHFNNGNINDHKDGSRFWIKDVNPAVESYIGFIENYRDPAGT
;
A
#
# COMPACT_ATOMS: atom_id res chain seq x y z
N TYR A 1 4.43 4.34 11.07
CA TYR A 1 4.75 3.02 10.50
C TYR A 1 4.32 1.90 11.45
N HIS A 2 4.82 1.88 12.69
CA HIS A 2 4.56 0.78 13.62
C HIS A 2 3.83 1.22 14.90
N SER A 3 3.10 0.31 15.56
CA SER A 3 2.66 0.52 16.95
C SER A 3 3.86 0.61 17.90
N SER A 4 3.70 1.29 19.03
CA SER A 4 4.83 1.65 19.93
C SER A 4 5.54 0.45 20.57
N ASN A 5 4.91 -0.72 20.59
CA ASN A 5 5.41 -1.97 21.14
C ASN A 5 6.12 -2.87 20.11
N ILE A 6 6.31 -2.40 18.87
CA ILE A 6 7.06 -3.11 17.84
C ILE A 6 8.57 -2.99 18.11
N THR A 7 9.25 -4.12 18.02
CA THR A 7 10.70 -4.26 18.14
C THR A 7 11.34 -4.59 16.80
N LYS A 8 12.68 -4.50 16.73
CA LYS A 8 13.42 -4.89 15.52
C LYS A 8 13.20 -6.37 15.13
N SER A 9 13.13 -7.28 16.11
CA SER A 9 12.85 -8.69 15.84
C SER A 9 11.44 -8.91 15.27
N ASP A 10 10.47 -8.09 15.69
CA ASP A 10 9.11 -8.14 15.13
C ASP A 10 9.13 -7.73 13.65
N THR A 11 9.82 -6.63 13.31
CA THR A 11 9.93 -6.16 11.92
C THR A 11 10.69 -7.17 11.05
N GLU A 12 11.71 -7.84 11.57
CA GLU A 12 12.45 -8.89 10.86
C GLU A 12 11.58 -10.13 10.59
N LEU A 13 10.69 -10.50 11.52
CA LEU A 13 9.74 -11.60 11.32
C LEU A 13 8.72 -11.26 10.24
N VAL A 14 8.15 -10.05 10.31
CA VAL A 14 7.16 -9.60 9.33
C VAL A 14 7.78 -9.40 7.95
N ASP A 15 9.04 -8.96 7.86
CA ASP A 15 9.79 -8.91 6.60
C ASP A 15 9.98 -10.31 5.97
N ARG A 16 10.27 -11.34 6.77
CA ARG A 16 10.27 -12.73 6.27
C ARG A 16 8.90 -13.16 5.77
N TYR A 17 7.83 -12.78 6.47
CA TYR A 17 6.46 -13.02 6.01
C TYR A 17 6.20 -12.36 4.65
N PHE A 18 6.50 -11.06 4.51
CA PHE A 18 6.34 -10.33 3.24
C PHE A 18 7.10 -10.98 2.09
N LYS A 19 8.36 -11.36 2.30
CA LYS A 19 9.17 -12.09 1.30
C LYS A 19 8.54 -13.43 0.92
N SER A 20 8.04 -14.20 1.90
CA SER A 20 7.41 -15.50 1.64
C SER A 20 6.11 -15.39 0.82
N LYS A 21 5.42 -14.26 0.90
CA LYS A 21 4.16 -13.98 0.19
C LYS A 21 4.35 -13.12 -1.06
N ASN A 22 5.57 -12.68 -1.35
CA ASN A 22 5.87 -11.72 -2.41
C ASN A 22 5.02 -10.43 -2.29
N ILE A 23 4.92 -9.91 -1.06
CA ILE A 23 4.20 -8.68 -0.74
C ILE A 23 5.22 -7.55 -0.58
N GLU A 24 4.93 -6.42 -1.20
CA GLU A 24 5.69 -5.17 -1.02
C GLU A 24 5.12 -4.40 0.17
N SER A 25 5.99 -3.83 1.00
CA SER A 25 5.57 -3.19 2.26
C SER A 25 5.16 -1.72 2.13
N TRP A 26 5.40 -1.10 0.96
CA TRP A 26 5.40 0.36 0.75
C TRP A 26 4.13 1.08 1.21
N ASN A 27 2.96 0.46 1.08
CA ASN A 27 1.68 1.03 1.47
C ASN A 27 1.08 0.38 2.73
N THR A 28 1.93 -0.12 3.63
CA THR A 28 1.48 -0.85 4.83
C THR A 28 1.91 -0.19 6.14
N ARG A 29 1.19 -0.50 7.21
CA ARG A 29 1.60 -0.27 8.60
C ARG A 29 1.50 -1.56 9.39
N LEU A 30 2.28 -1.65 10.46
CA LEU A 30 2.29 -2.83 11.33
C LEU A 30 1.79 -2.48 12.72
N VAL A 31 0.82 -3.24 13.21
CA VAL A 31 0.31 -3.17 14.57
C VAL A 31 0.54 -4.51 15.26
N LYS A 32 1.02 -4.48 16.50
CA LYS A 32 1.17 -5.66 17.36
C LYS A 32 0.19 -5.60 18.51
N THR A 33 -0.62 -6.64 18.63
CA THR A 33 -1.55 -6.86 19.74
C THR A 33 -1.32 -8.23 20.38
N GLU A 34 -2.05 -8.50 21.45
CA GLU A 34 -2.08 -9.80 22.09
C GLU A 34 -3.54 -10.28 22.17
N GLU A 35 -3.80 -11.50 21.69
CA GLU A 35 -5.10 -12.17 21.78
C GLU A 35 -4.91 -13.49 22.54
N ASN A 36 -5.55 -13.65 23.69
CA ASN A 36 -5.47 -14.88 24.51
C ASN A 36 -4.03 -15.34 24.81
N GLY A 37 -3.12 -14.40 25.11
CA GLY A 37 -1.71 -14.70 25.39
C GLY A 37 -0.86 -15.00 24.15
N LYS A 38 -1.43 -14.89 22.94
CA LYS A 38 -0.69 -15.03 21.67
C LYS A 38 -0.46 -13.66 21.04
N THR A 39 0.75 -13.45 20.53
CA THR A 39 1.06 -12.27 19.72
C THR A 39 0.32 -12.33 18.38
N VAL A 40 -0.30 -11.21 18.02
CA VAL A 40 -0.95 -11.00 16.72
C VAL A 40 -0.34 -9.78 16.05
N PHE A 41 0.07 -9.96 14.80
CA PHE A 41 0.51 -8.88 13.93
C PHE A 41 -0.59 -8.55 12.92
N THR A 42 -1.04 -7.31 12.92
CA THR A 42 -1.95 -6.80 11.88
C THR A 42 -1.19 -5.89 10.94
N ILE A 43 -1.13 -6.30 9.67
CA ILE A 43 -0.60 -5.54 8.55
C ILE A 43 -1.77 -4.79 7.93
N ILE A 44 -1.79 -3.47 8.11
CA ILE A 44 -2.87 -2.61 7.63
C ILE A 44 -2.42 -1.98 6.31
N VAL A 45 -3.11 -2.33 5.22
CA VAL A 45 -2.87 -1.85 3.86
C VAL A 45 -3.68 -0.58 3.62
N ALA A 46 -3.02 0.43 3.05
CA ALA A 46 -3.67 1.69 2.69
C ALA A 46 -4.57 1.52 1.47
N SER A 47 -5.86 1.75 1.68
CA SER A 47 -6.90 1.63 0.66
C SER A 47 -8.20 2.35 1.06
N VAL A 48 -9.02 2.68 0.07
CA VAL A 48 -10.40 3.16 0.29
C VAL A 48 -11.29 2.04 0.81
N ASN A 49 -11.25 0.89 0.15
CA ASN A 49 -12.01 -0.27 0.58
C ASN A 49 -11.40 -0.84 1.86
N SER A 50 -12.23 -1.34 2.76
CA SER A 50 -11.80 -1.95 4.02
C SER A 50 -12.20 -3.42 4.08
N GLY A 51 -11.42 -4.22 4.81
CA GLY A 51 -11.76 -5.62 5.06
C GLY A 51 -10.54 -6.51 5.23
N ILE A 52 -10.72 -7.62 5.94
CA ILE A 52 -9.68 -8.63 6.16
C ILE A 52 -9.41 -9.36 4.84
N GLN A 53 -8.15 -9.35 4.39
CA GLN A 53 -7.70 -10.06 3.21
C GLN A 53 -7.25 -11.48 3.56
N SER A 54 -6.51 -11.63 4.66
CA SER A 54 -6.02 -12.92 5.13
C SER A 54 -5.83 -12.92 6.65
N SER A 55 -5.88 -14.12 7.23
CA SER A 55 -5.52 -14.38 8.62
C SER A 55 -4.90 -15.77 8.68
N GLU A 56 -3.62 -15.85 9.02
CA GLU A 56 -2.85 -17.10 9.03
C GLU A 56 -1.82 -17.13 10.15
N GLU A 57 -1.30 -18.33 10.46
CA GLU A 57 -0.18 -18.50 11.39
C GLU A 57 1.14 -18.52 10.59
N PHE A 58 2.15 -17.80 11.06
CA PHE A 58 3.49 -17.75 10.47
C PHE A 58 4.52 -17.73 11.59
N GLU A 59 5.47 -18.68 11.58
CA GLU A 59 6.53 -18.79 12.59
C GLU A 59 6.03 -18.75 14.05
N GLY A 60 4.82 -19.27 14.32
CA GLY A 60 4.24 -19.36 15.67
C GLY A 60 3.49 -18.12 16.15
N VAL A 61 3.27 -17.13 15.29
CA VAL A 61 2.42 -15.95 15.54
C VAL A 61 1.31 -15.85 14.51
N LYS A 62 0.19 -15.23 14.90
CA LYS A 62 -0.91 -14.92 13.98
C LYS A 62 -0.59 -13.64 13.21
N ILE A 63 -0.71 -13.69 11.89
CA ILE A 63 -0.61 -12.53 10.99
C ILE A 63 -1.95 -12.31 10.32
N VAL A 64 -2.46 -11.08 10.43
CA VAL A 64 -3.69 -10.62 9.78
C VAL A 64 -3.30 -9.54 8.78
N VAL A 65 -3.74 -9.67 7.53
CA VAL A 65 -3.63 -8.60 6.53
C VAL A 65 -5.01 -8.02 6.32
N GLU A 66 -5.14 -6.72 6.51
CA GLU A 66 -6.41 -6.00 6.34
C GLU A 66 -6.23 -4.71 5.56
N ASN A 67 -7.30 -4.31 4.90
CA ASN A 67 -7.40 -3.09 4.11
C ASN A 67 -8.13 -1.99 4.88
N GLY A 68 -7.92 -0.74 4.46
CA GLY A 68 -8.71 0.41 4.88
C GLY A 68 -7.92 1.52 5.56
N ASP A 69 -6.58 1.44 5.56
CA ASP A 69 -5.77 2.50 6.14
C ASP A 69 -5.97 3.81 5.37
N TYR A 70 -6.15 4.91 6.10
CA TYR A 70 -6.41 6.25 5.54
C TYR A 70 -7.62 6.36 4.59
N HIS A 71 -8.59 5.45 4.64
CA HIS A 71 -9.71 5.38 3.67
C HIS A 71 -10.42 6.73 3.39
N LEU A 72 -10.65 7.57 4.41
CA LEU A 72 -11.28 8.89 4.23
C LEU A 72 -10.42 9.86 3.39
N LEU A 73 -9.11 9.83 3.58
CA LEU A 73 -8.17 10.65 2.80
C LEU A 73 -8.01 10.09 1.39
N LEU A 74 -7.81 8.78 1.28
CA LEU A 74 -7.65 8.12 -0.02
C LEU A 74 -8.92 8.21 -0.87
N SER A 75 -10.11 8.25 -0.28
CA SER A 75 -11.35 8.47 -1.01
C SER A 75 -11.37 9.83 -1.70
N ARG A 76 -10.83 10.87 -1.05
CA ARG A 76 -10.68 12.21 -1.65
C ARG A 76 -9.63 12.21 -2.75
N VAL A 77 -8.49 11.57 -2.52
CA VAL A 77 -7.44 11.41 -3.54
C VAL A 77 -8.00 10.72 -4.78
N ASN A 78 -8.69 9.60 -4.61
CA ASN A 78 -9.29 8.84 -5.72
C ASN A 78 -10.35 9.61 -6.47
N LYS A 79 -11.17 10.38 -5.76
CA LYS A 79 -12.15 11.26 -6.41
C LYS A 79 -11.46 12.24 -7.36
N GLU A 80 -10.40 12.92 -6.89
CA GLU A 80 -9.73 13.92 -7.73
C GLU A 80 -8.88 13.29 -8.85
N LEU A 81 -8.27 12.13 -8.63
CA LEU A 81 -7.62 11.38 -9.71
C LEU A 81 -8.62 10.97 -10.79
N ALA A 82 -9.80 10.47 -10.41
CA ALA A 82 -10.86 10.13 -11.35
C ALA A 82 -11.36 11.36 -12.13
N ASN A 83 -11.48 12.51 -11.47
CA ASN A 83 -11.83 13.79 -12.12
C ASN A 83 -10.75 14.25 -13.11
N ALA A 84 -9.48 13.89 -12.91
CA ALA A 84 -8.38 14.27 -13.80
C ALA A 84 -8.33 13.44 -15.09
N ILE A 85 -8.81 12.18 -15.08
CA ILE A 85 -8.80 11.27 -16.25
C ILE A 85 -9.38 11.89 -17.54
N PRO A 86 -10.57 12.55 -17.56
CA PRO A 86 -11.11 13.15 -18.78
C PRO A 86 -10.27 14.32 -19.33
N HIS A 87 -9.36 14.87 -18.53
CA HIS A 87 -8.47 15.98 -18.90
C HIS A 87 -7.05 15.53 -19.29
N ALA A 88 -6.78 14.22 -19.24
CA ALA A 88 -5.49 13.66 -19.61
C ALA A 88 -5.15 13.92 -21.08
N ALA A 89 -3.90 14.30 -21.34
CA ALA A 89 -3.44 14.72 -22.66
C ALA A 89 -3.29 13.55 -23.65
N ASN A 90 -3.10 12.33 -23.15
CA ASN A 90 -2.92 11.12 -23.96
C ASN A 90 -3.35 9.85 -23.20
N GLU A 91 -3.27 8.72 -23.90
CA GLU A 91 -3.71 7.42 -23.38
C GLU A 91 -2.80 6.86 -22.28
N ASN A 92 -1.51 7.21 -22.25
CA ASN A 92 -0.61 6.79 -21.17
C ASN A 92 -1.02 7.48 -19.86
N GLN A 93 -1.31 8.79 -19.89
CA GLN A 93 -1.79 9.52 -18.71
C GLN A 93 -3.13 8.97 -18.20
N LYS A 94 -4.08 8.65 -19.10
CA LYS A 94 -5.35 8.03 -18.71
C LYS A 94 -5.15 6.70 -18.00
N GLN A 95 -4.36 5.81 -18.60
CA GLN A 95 -4.10 4.48 -18.01
C GLN A 95 -3.31 4.57 -16.70
N MET A 96 -2.34 5.48 -16.62
CA MET A 96 -1.61 5.78 -15.38
C MET A 96 -2.57 6.19 -14.26
N LEU A 97 -3.41 7.20 -14.50
CA LEU A 97 -4.36 7.71 -13.50
C LEU A 97 -5.39 6.64 -13.10
N GLN A 98 -5.92 5.88 -14.06
CA GLN A 98 -6.84 4.77 -13.77
C GLN A 98 -6.20 3.72 -12.85
N LYS A 99 -4.94 3.36 -13.14
CA LYS A 99 -4.19 2.41 -12.31
C LYS A 99 -3.87 2.95 -10.91
N TYR A 100 -3.62 4.25 -10.75
CA TYR A 100 -3.49 4.85 -9.43
C TYR A 100 -4.82 4.85 -8.67
N VAL A 101 -5.95 5.10 -9.33
CA VAL A 101 -7.27 4.96 -8.73
C VAL A 101 -7.51 3.53 -8.23
N ASP A 102 -7.20 2.53 -9.06
CA ASP A 102 -7.34 1.12 -8.71
C ASP A 102 -6.45 0.74 -7.51
N HIS A 103 -5.20 1.20 -7.52
CA HIS A 103 -4.25 1.01 -6.42
C HIS A 103 -4.78 1.59 -5.11
N PHE A 104 -5.18 2.86 -5.08
CA PHE A 104 -5.67 3.47 -3.84
C PHE A 104 -7.04 2.97 -3.42
N ASN A 105 -7.86 2.43 -4.34
CA ASN A 105 -9.12 1.81 -3.97
C ASN A 105 -8.91 0.49 -3.21
N ASN A 106 -7.96 -0.33 -3.67
CA ASN A 106 -7.83 -1.72 -3.22
C ASN A 106 -6.52 -2.04 -2.51
N GLY A 107 -5.57 -1.11 -2.44
CA GLY A 107 -4.27 -1.30 -1.79
C GLY A 107 -3.29 -2.19 -2.55
N ASN A 108 -3.59 -2.57 -3.80
CA ASN A 108 -2.73 -3.48 -4.56
C ASN A 108 -1.55 -2.73 -5.19
N ILE A 109 -0.32 -3.01 -4.72
CA ILE A 109 0.90 -2.37 -5.24
C ILE A 109 1.16 -2.69 -6.71
N ASN A 110 0.68 -3.82 -7.23
CA ASN A 110 0.85 -4.13 -8.65
C ASN A 110 0.13 -3.14 -9.56
N ASP A 111 -1.02 -2.61 -9.13
CA ASP A 111 -1.71 -1.55 -9.87
C ASP A 111 -0.88 -0.25 -9.88
N HIS A 112 -0.21 0.09 -8.78
CA HIS A 112 0.71 1.24 -8.75
C HIS A 112 1.92 1.04 -9.67
N LYS A 113 2.51 -0.17 -9.66
CA LYS A 113 3.59 -0.54 -10.59
C LYS A 113 3.12 -0.48 -12.04
N ASP A 114 1.91 -0.93 -12.35
CA ASP A 114 1.32 -0.83 -13.69
C ASP A 114 1.12 0.63 -14.11
N GLY A 115 0.56 1.47 -13.23
CA GLY A 115 0.44 2.91 -13.47
C GLY A 115 1.80 3.57 -13.73
N SER A 116 2.81 3.20 -12.94
CA SER A 116 4.18 3.67 -13.12
C SER A 116 4.81 3.23 -14.46
N ARG A 117 4.43 2.06 -15.01
CA ARG A 117 4.87 1.65 -16.36
C ARG A 117 4.24 2.50 -17.45
N PHE A 118 3.02 3.00 -17.27
CA PHE A 118 2.42 3.97 -18.20
C PHE A 118 3.05 5.34 -18.06
N TRP A 119 3.33 5.77 -16.83
CA TRP A 119 4.04 7.02 -16.53
C TRP A 119 5.40 7.09 -17.24
N ILE A 120 6.24 6.04 -17.13
CA ILE A 120 7.56 6.00 -17.79
C ILE A 120 7.44 6.12 -19.33
N LYS A 121 6.32 5.69 -19.91
CA LYS A 121 6.06 5.79 -21.36
C LYS A 121 5.52 7.15 -21.80
N ASP A 122 5.08 8.00 -20.87
CA ASP A 122 4.63 9.36 -21.14
C ASP A 122 5.83 10.32 -21.18
N VAL A 123 6.45 10.44 -22.35
CA VAL A 123 7.70 11.19 -22.51
C VAL A 123 7.41 12.66 -22.81
N ASN A 124 8.02 13.56 -22.03
CA ASN A 124 7.92 15.03 -22.15
C ASN A 124 6.47 15.57 -22.10
N PRO A 125 5.66 15.22 -21.08
CA PRO A 125 4.33 15.79 -20.94
C PRO A 125 4.41 17.29 -20.62
N ALA A 126 3.41 18.06 -21.07
CA ALA A 126 3.32 19.47 -20.73
C ALA A 126 3.06 19.70 -19.23
N VAL A 127 2.40 18.74 -18.57
CA VAL A 127 2.15 18.70 -17.12
C VAL A 127 2.61 17.35 -16.61
N GLU A 128 3.67 17.34 -15.80
CA GLU A 128 4.25 16.15 -15.19
C GLU A 128 3.73 15.95 -13.77
N SER A 129 3.48 14.70 -13.36
CA SER A 129 3.04 14.37 -12.00
C SER A 129 3.29 12.91 -11.65
N TYR A 130 3.50 12.64 -10.36
CA TYR A 130 3.60 11.29 -9.81
C TYR A 130 3.03 11.26 -8.39
N ILE A 131 2.40 10.15 -7.99
CA ILE A 131 1.72 10.04 -6.68
C ILE A 131 1.76 8.59 -6.17
N GLY A 132 1.87 8.41 -4.85
CA GLY A 132 1.87 7.10 -4.20
C GLY A 132 2.58 7.11 -2.86
N PHE A 133 2.79 5.91 -2.32
CA PHE A 133 3.69 5.65 -1.21
C PHE A 133 5.08 5.33 -1.78
N ILE A 134 5.88 6.37 -2.01
CA ILE A 134 7.08 6.28 -2.88
C ILE A 134 8.37 6.08 -2.08
N GLU A 135 8.61 6.98 -1.11
CA GLU A 135 9.90 7.05 -0.42
C GLU A 135 9.83 6.37 0.95
N ASN A 136 10.81 5.52 1.25
CA ASN A 136 10.87 4.76 2.50
C ASN A 136 11.86 5.33 3.55
N TYR A 137 12.47 6.50 3.30
CA TYR A 137 13.52 7.07 4.17
C TYR A 137 13.13 7.26 5.64
N ARG A 138 11.83 7.33 5.93
CA ARG A 138 11.30 7.62 7.28
C ARG A 138 10.79 6.39 8.01
N ASP A 139 10.73 5.23 7.36
CA ASP A 139 10.44 3.98 8.05
C ASP A 139 11.71 3.53 8.79
N PRO A 140 11.66 3.34 10.13
CA PRO A 140 12.79 2.78 10.86
C PRO A 140 13.26 1.41 10.37
N ALA A 141 12.38 0.62 9.74
CA ALA A 141 12.75 -0.65 9.11
C ALA A 141 13.37 -0.46 7.71
N GLY A 142 13.17 0.69 7.08
CA GLY A 142 13.70 1.02 5.76
C GLY A 142 13.13 0.19 4.61
N THR A 143 11.91 -0.33 4.78
CA THR A 143 11.24 -1.25 3.84
C THR A 143 10.13 -0.59 3.03
#